data_AF-A0A8B6D2K6-F1
#
_entry.id   AF-A0A8B6D2K6-F1
#
_cell.length_a   1.000
_cell.length_b   1.000
_cell.length_c   1.000
_cell.angle_alpha   90.00
_cell.angle_beta   90.00
_cell.angle_gamma   90.00
#
_symmetry.space_group_name_H-M   'P 1'
#
loop_
_entity.id
_entity.type
_entity.pdbx_description
1 polymer ?
#
loop_
_entity_poly.entity_id
_entity_poly.type
_entity_poly.pdbx_seq_one_letter_code
_entity_poly.pdbx_strand_id
1 'polypeptide(L)'
;MKDDLQHLIEGHIKNDYVFTGNNIAADNPSYRSDPNINDRVHRFVFVFDSCQPLIMESFLQQTSLVRDSLNDAKIPQLILMTKTDKLSNLIQDDLSTTFHSKFIQNKIQQFSGLLRRPAYSVLPMKNIHIEHIPSTNLKILTLYNLRHMLMTTAEYPSDNVEELQQDTYDRNDDVFSTSNFQSP
;
A
#
# COMPACT_ATOMS: atom_id res chain seq x y z
N MET A 1 -17.57 -5.13 -5.84
CA MET A 1 -16.25 -5.47 -5.24
C MET A 1 -15.20 -5.88 -6.27
N LYS A 2 -15.37 -6.94 -7.09
CA LYS A 2 -14.34 -7.30 -8.09
C LYS A 2 -14.14 -6.16 -9.11
N ASP A 3 -15.23 -5.60 -9.60
CA ASP A 3 -15.19 -4.51 -10.59
C ASP A 3 -14.66 -3.21 -9.96
N ASP A 4 -15.04 -2.90 -8.72
CA ASP A 4 -14.48 -1.77 -7.98
C ASP A 4 -12.98 -1.87 -7.77
N LEU A 5 -12.48 -3.08 -7.49
CA LEU A 5 -11.05 -3.29 -7.32
C LEU A 5 -10.30 -3.07 -8.63
N GLN A 6 -10.87 -3.48 -9.75
CA GLN A 6 -10.29 -3.21 -11.06
C GLN A 6 -10.28 -1.71 -11.36
N HIS A 7 -11.40 -1.02 -11.16
CA HIS A 7 -11.46 0.44 -11.30
C HIS A 7 -10.50 1.17 -10.37
N LEU A 8 -10.30 0.69 -9.14
CA LEU A 8 -9.29 1.21 -8.23
C LEU A 8 -7.88 1.04 -8.81
N ILE A 9 -7.54 -0.18 -9.24
CA ILE A 9 -6.23 -0.52 -9.79
C ILE A 9 -5.89 0.34 -11.01
N GLU A 10 -6.86 0.53 -11.91
CA GLU A 10 -6.74 1.31 -13.14
C GLU A 10 -6.83 2.82 -12.92
N GLY A 11 -7.06 3.28 -11.68
CA GLY A 11 -7.08 4.70 -11.33
C GLY A 11 -8.39 5.41 -11.61
N HIS A 12 -9.48 4.68 -11.88
CA HIS A 12 -10.80 5.24 -12.11
C HIS A 12 -11.50 5.72 -10.82
N ILE A 13 -10.94 5.45 -9.63
CA ILE A 13 -11.51 5.87 -8.35
C ILE A 13 -10.66 6.99 -7.75
N LYS A 14 -11.31 8.10 -7.36
CA LYS A 14 -10.65 9.22 -6.67
C LYS A 14 -10.36 8.89 -5.21
N ASN A 15 -9.37 9.58 -4.64
CA ASN A 15 -9.06 9.50 -3.21
C ASN A 15 -10.31 9.81 -2.36
N ASP A 16 -10.34 9.25 -1.15
CA ASP A 16 -11.41 9.40 -0.17
C ASP A 16 -12.76 8.77 -0.56
N TYR A 17 -12.80 7.97 -1.64
CA TYR A 17 -13.97 7.16 -1.95
C TYR A 17 -14.24 6.11 -0.87
N VAL A 18 -15.48 6.07 -0.38
CA VAL A 18 -15.94 5.09 0.60
C VAL A 18 -16.63 3.93 -0.12
N PHE A 19 -16.05 2.73 -0.02
CA PHE A 19 -16.64 1.52 -0.59
C PHE A 19 -17.91 1.13 0.19
N THR A 20 -19.06 1.25 -0.46
CA THR A 20 -20.38 0.94 0.14
C THR A 20 -20.89 -0.47 -0.19
N GLY A 21 -20.07 -1.28 -0.87
CA GLY A 21 -20.38 -2.66 -1.27
C GLY A 21 -21.04 -2.80 -2.65
N ASN A 22 -21.50 -1.69 -3.24
CA ASN A 22 -21.97 -1.61 -4.61
C ASN A 22 -20.85 -1.13 -5.53
N ASN A 23 -20.92 -1.53 -6.81
CA ASN A 23 -19.97 -1.03 -7.80
C ASN A 23 -20.13 0.49 -7.99
N ILE A 24 -19.02 1.21 -8.14
CA ILE A 24 -19.04 2.63 -8.48
C ILE A 24 -19.65 2.83 -9.88
N ALA A 25 -20.59 3.76 -9.98
CA ALA A 25 -21.20 4.12 -11.25
C ALA A 25 -20.34 5.16 -12.00
N ALA A 26 -20.37 5.14 -13.34
CA ALA A 26 -19.58 6.05 -14.17
C ALA A 26 -19.99 7.53 -14.02
N ASP A 27 -21.22 7.81 -13.58
CA ASP A 27 -21.73 9.14 -13.28
C ASP A 27 -21.44 9.59 -11.83
N ASN A 28 -20.80 8.73 -11.02
CA ASN A 28 -20.44 9.08 -9.65
C ASN A 28 -19.37 10.19 -9.65
N PRO A 29 -19.51 11.25 -8.83
CA PRO A 29 -18.50 12.32 -8.74
C PRO A 29 -17.09 11.84 -8.36
N SER A 30 -17.00 10.69 -7.69
CA SER A 30 -15.73 10.05 -7.28
C SER A 30 -15.13 9.16 -8.37
N TYR A 31 -15.82 8.96 -9.49
CA TYR A 31 -15.32 8.26 -10.66
C TYR A 31 -14.48 9.20 -11.53
N ARG A 32 -13.40 8.66 -12.09
CA ARG A 32 -12.48 9.34 -13.02
C ARG A 32 -12.54 8.59 -14.34
N SER A 33 -13.11 9.21 -15.37
CA SER A 33 -13.30 8.54 -16.67
C SER A 33 -11.99 8.27 -17.41
N ASP A 34 -11.01 9.16 -17.27
CA ASP A 34 -9.72 9.09 -17.97
C ASP A 34 -8.57 9.22 -16.95
N PRO A 35 -8.09 8.10 -16.39
CA PRO A 35 -7.00 8.09 -15.42
C PRO A 35 -5.64 8.15 -16.10
N ASN A 36 -4.77 9.04 -15.61
CA ASN A 36 -3.35 9.03 -15.99
C ASN A 36 -2.58 8.02 -15.16
N ILE A 37 -1.30 7.84 -15.46
CA ILE A 37 -0.46 6.87 -14.79
C ILE A 37 -0.39 7.09 -13.27
N ASN A 38 -0.36 8.33 -12.80
CA ASN A 38 -0.27 8.66 -11.37
C ASN A 38 -1.55 8.33 -10.59
N ASP A 39 -2.67 8.19 -11.29
CA ASP A 39 -3.93 7.78 -10.68
C ASP A 39 -4.00 6.26 -10.47
N ARG A 40 -3.18 5.47 -11.18
CA ARG A 40 -3.17 4.00 -11.10
C ARG A 40 -2.50 3.52 -9.82
N VAL A 41 -2.90 2.33 -9.37
CA VAL A 41 -2.25 1.67 -8.23
C VAL A 41 -0.91 1.12 -8.67
N HIS A 42 0.16 1.67 -8.09
CA HIS A 42 1.51 1.18 -8.34
C HIS A 42 1.96 0.11 -7.33
N ARG A 43 1.39 0.15 -6.13
CA ARG A 43 1.69 -0.82 -5.08
C ARG A 43 0.47 -0.99 -4.20
N PHE A 44 0.31 -2.19 -3.67
CA PHE A 44 -0.76 -2.48 -2.74
C PHE A 44 -0.19 -2.96 -1.40
N VAL A 45 -0.62 -2.33 -0.31
CA VAL A 45 -0.18 -2.68 1.04
C VAL A 45 -1.36 -3.23 1.81
N PHE A 46 -1.30 -4.53 2.13
CA PHE A 46 -2.25 -5.13 3.06
C PHE A 46 -1.91 -4.74 4.48
N VAL A 47 -2.85 -4.16 5.22
CA VAL A 47 -2.65 -3.78 6.62
C VAL A 47 -3.39 -4.77 7.51
N PHE A 48 -2.65 -5.49 8.35
CA PHE A 48 -3.22 -6.45 9.29
C PHE A 48 -2.89 -6.10 10.73
N ASP A 49 -3.86 -6.32 11.61
CA ASP A 49 -3.65 -6.30 13.05
C ASP A 49 -3.01 -7.63 13.47
N SER A 50 -1.80 -7.56 14.03
CA SER A 50 -1.05 -8.75 14.42
C SER A 50 -1.72 -9.57 15.53
N CYS A 51 -2.58 -8.93 16.35
CA CYS A 51 -3.31 -9.57 17.43
C CYS A 51 -4.59 -10.27 16.97
N GLN A 52 -5.08 -9.98 15.77
CA GLN A 52 -6.31 -10.59 15.27
C GLN A 52 -6.07 -12.01 14.71
N PRO A 53 -7.02 -12.94 14.90
CA PRO A 53 -6.95 -14.26 14.30
C PRO A 53 -7.20 -14.19 12.79
N LEU A 54 -6.42 -14.95 12.01
CA LEU A 54 -6.49 -14.95 10.54
C LEU A 54 -7.44 -15.99 9.94
N ILE A 55 -8.34 -16.55 10.75
CA ILE A 55 -8.99 -17.84 10.47
C ILE A 55 -10.45 -17.68 10.00
N MET A 56 -10.95 -16.46 9.84
CA MET A 56 -12.31 -16.26 9.34
C MET A 56 -12.35 -16.57 7.84
N GLU A 57 -13.18 -17.54 7.43
CA GLU A 57 -13.26 -18.01 6.04
C GLU A 57 -13.62 -16.88 5.06
N SER A 58 -14.55 -16.00 5.44
CA SER A 58 -14.93 -14.82 4.64
C SER A 58 -13.75 -13.89 4.38
N PHE A 59 -12.89 -13.70 5.38
CA PHE A 59 -11.67 -12.90 5.25
C PHE A 59 -10.64 -13.57 4.34
N LEU A 60 -10.46 -14.89 4.43
CA LEU A 60 -9.57 -15.65 3.54
C LEU A 60 -10.02 -15.58 2.07
N GLN A 61 -11.33 -15.66 1.82
CA GLN A 61 -11.90 -15.53 0.49
C GLN A 61 -11.69 -14.11 -0.07
N GLN A 62 -12.02 -13.08 0.71
CA GLN A 62 -11.85 -11.68 0.29
C GLN A 62 -10.38 -11.34 0.00
N THR A 63 -9.46 -11.72 0.90
CA THR A 63 -8.02 -11.48 0.71
C THR A 63 -7.46 -12.25 -0.50
N SER A 64 -7.97 -13.46 -0.76
CA SER A 64 -7.59 -14.22 -1.95
C SER A 64 -8.03 -13.55 -3.24
N LEU A 65 -9.29 -13.07 -3.30
CA LEU A 65 -9.81 -12.34 -4.46
C LEU A 65 -8.97 -11.09 -4.76
N VAL A 66 -8.68 -10.29 -3.73
CA VAL A 66 -7.86 -9.07 -3.88
C VAL A 66 -6.45 -9.43 -4.35
N ARG A 67 -5.82 -10.42 -3.71
CA ARG A 67 -4.49 -10.91 -4.09
C ARG A 67 -4.43 -11.38 -5.55
N ASP A 68 -5.43 -12.12 -6.02
CA ASP A 68 -5.47 -12.65 -7.38
C ASP A 68 -5.62 -11.52 -8.41
N SER A 69 -6.55 -10.58 -8.21
CA SER A 69 -6.66 -9.39 -9.06
C SER A 69 -5.37 -8.58 -9.14
N LEU A 70 -4.66 -8.41 -8.01
CA LEU A 70 -3.38 -7.70 -8.00
C LEU A 70 -2.26 -8.48 -8.72
N ASN A 71 -2.29 -9.81 -8.70
CA ASN A 71 -1.34 -10.64 -9.45
C ASN A 71 -1.57 -10.53 -10.95
N ASP A 72 -2.82 -10.59 -11.38
CA ASP A 72 -3.19 -10.45 -12.79
C ASP A 72 -2.75 -9.09 -13.33
N ALA A 73 -2.91 -8.03 -12.52
CA ALA A 73 -2.41 -6.68 -12.80
C ALA A 73 -0.89 -6.49 -12.59
N LYS A 74 -0.17 -7.54 -12.16
CA LYS A 74 1.27 -7.50 -11.84
C LYS A 74 1.67 -6.40 -10.83
N ILE A 75 0.77 -6.07 -9.90
CA ILE A 75 1.01 -5.05 -8.88
C ILE A 75 1.81 -5.65 -7.71
N PRO A 76 2.97 -5.06 -7.35
CA PRO A 76 3.72 -5.46 -6.18
C PRO A 76 2.90 -5.29 -4.89
N GLN A 77 2.99 -6.31 -4.02
CA GLN A 77 2.21 -6.41 -2.80
C GLN A 77 3.13 -6.46 -1.58
N LEU A 78 2.78 -5.71 -0.55
CA LEU A 78 3.43 -5.74 0.76
C LEU A 78 2.41 -5.97 1.86
N ILE A 79 2.88 -6.38 3.02
CA ILE A 79 2.05 -6.66 4.18
C ILE A 79 2.58 -5.85 5.35
N LEU A 80 1.78 -4.94 5.89
CA LEU A 80 2.06 -4.19 7.08
C LEU A 80 1.38 -4.86 8.28
N MET A 81 2.18 -5.45 9.16
CA MET A 81 1.72 -6.11 10.37
C MET A 81 1.75 -5.13 11.55
N THR A 82 0.60 -4.54 11.86
CA THR A 82 0.44 -3.49 12.87
C THR A 82 0.28 -4.03 14.29
N LYS A 83 0.43 -3.13 15.29
CA LYS A 83 0.33 -3.43 16.72
C LYS A 83 1.27 -4.55 17.19
N THR A 84 2.43 -4.65 16.55
CA THR A 84 3.42 -5.71 16.81
C THR A 84 3.91 -5.69 18.26
N ASP A 85 3.96 -4.52 18.88
CA ASP A 85 4.30 -4.29 20.28
C ASP A 85 3.33 -4.99 21.26
N LYS A 86 2.09 -5.26 20.85
CA LYS A 86 1.08 -5.92 21.68
C LYS A 86 1.19 -7.44 21.70
N LEU A 87 2.05 -8.03 20.86
CA LEU A 87 2.24 -9.49 20.82
C LEU A 87 3.12 -10.02 21.95
N SER A 88 3.96 -9.18 22.54
CA SER A 88 4.86 -9.58 23.63
C SER A 88 5.36 -8.36 24.41
N ASN A 89 5.34 -8.47 25.74
CA ASN A 89 5.91 -7.46 26.62
C ASN A 89 7.38 -7.17 26.29
N LEU A 90 8.15 -8.17 25.85
CA LEU A 90 9.54 -8.00 25.43
C LEU A 90 9.69 -6.97 24.29
N ILE A 91 8.75 -7.00 23.34
CA ILE A 91 8.76 -6.10 22.17
C ILE A 91 8.23 -4.72 22.55
N GLN A 92 7.26 -4.69 23.46
CA GLN A 92 6.77 -3.45 24.04
C GLN A 92 7.89 -2.68 24.74
N ASP A 93 8.75 -3.40 25.48
CA ASP A 93 9.87 -2.83 26.22
C ASP A 93 11.04 -2.47 25.29
N ASP A 94 11.37 -3.33 24.32
CA ASP A 94 12.42 -3.07 23.33
C ASP A 94 12.05 -3.51 21.91
N LEU A 95 11.70 -2.52 21.09
CA LEU A 95 11.42 -2.69 19.66
C LEU A 95 12.60 -3.24 18.86
N SER A 96 13.85 -3.15 19.33
CA SER A 96 15.00 -3.72 18.64
C SER A 96 14.91 -5.26 18.53
N THR A 97 14.19 -5.88 19.47
CA THR A 97 13.97 -7.33 19.52
C THR A 97 12.90 -7.83 18.55
N THR A 98 12.19 -6.92 17.85
CA THR A 98 11.06 -7.25 16.98
C THR A 98 11.38 -8.39 16.01
N PHE A 99 12.48 -8.31 15.28
CA PHE A 99 12.86 -9.32 14.28
C PHE A 99 13.50 -10.59 14.89
N HIS A 100 13.93 -10.54 16.14
CA HIS A 100 14.53 -11.68 16.85
C HIS A 100 13.50 -12.49 17.65
N SER A 101 12.31 -11.93 17.91
CA SER A 101 11.24 -12.62 18.62
C SER A 101 10.65 -13.76 17.78
N LYS A 102 10.69 -14.98 18.33
CA LYS A 102 10.06 -16.16 17.72
C LYS A 102 8.55 -15.96 17.48
N PHE A 103 7.87 -15.23 18.36
CA PHE A 103 6.45 -14.91 18.19
C PHE A 103 6.20 -14.08 16.93
N ILE A 104 7.05 -13.08 16.67
CA ILE A 104 6.97 -12.25 15.46
C ILE A 104 7.31 -13.05 14.23
N GLN A 105 8.37 -13.85 14.27
CA GLN A 105 8.75 -14.70 13.13
C GLN A 105 7.61 -15.67 12.76
N ASN A 106 6.97 -16.30 13.75
CA ASN A 106 5.83 -17.18 13.51
C ASN A 106 4.64 -16.42 12.89
N LYS A 107 4.34 -15.21 13.37
CA LYS A 107 3.27 -14.38 12.80
C LYS A 107 3.61 -13.92 11.38
N ILE A 108 4.86 -13.54 11.11
CA ILE A 108 5.34 -13.24 9.76
C ILE A 108 5.08 -14.42 8.83
N GLN A 109 5.42 -15.66 9.24
CA GLN A 109 5.17 -16.85 8.43
C GLN A 109 3.67 -17.08 8.16
N GLN A 110 2.80 -16.82 9.14
CA GLN A 110 1.34 -16.93 8.95
C GLN A 110 0.84 -15.93 7.90
N PHE A 111 1.22 -14.65 8.00
CA PHE A 111 0.81 -13.62 7.04
C PHE A 111 1.42 -13.81 5.66
N SER A 112 2.68 -14.23 5.61
CA SER A 112 3.39 -14.62 4.40
C SER A 112 2.68 -15.76 3.68
N GLY A 113 2.31 -16.83 4.40
CA GLY A 113 1.55 -17.96 3.86
C GLY A 113 0.16 -17.56 3.38
N LEU A 114 -0.56 -16.73 4.14
CA LEU A 114 -1.90 -16.23 3.80
C LEU A 114 -1.95 -15.60 2.40
N LEU A 115 -0.98 -14.73 2.10
CA LEU A 115 -0.93 -14.01 0.82
C LEU A 115 0.03 -14.64 -0.20
N ARG A 116 0.62 -15.79 0.12
CA ARG A 116 1.63 -16.46 -0.71
C ARG A 116 2.75 -15.50 -1.14
N ARG A 117 3.25 -14.72 -0.18
CA ARG A 117 4.36 -13.77 -0.39
C ARG A 117 5.58 -14.19 0.41
N PRO A 118 6.80 -13.89 -0.04
CA PRO A 118 8.00 -14.16 0.74
C PRO A 118 7.94 -13.49 2.12
N ALA A 119 8.53 -14.11 3.14
CA ALA A 119 8.49 -13.59 4.50
C ALA A 119 9.03 -12.13 4.63
N TYR A 120 9.98 -11.74 3.77
CA TYR A 120 10.52 -10.38 3.75
C TYR A 120 9.51 -9.30 3.33
N SER A 121 8.40 -9.67 2.68
CA SER A 121 7.34 -8.72 2.30
C SER A 121 6.43 -8.37 3.47
N VAL A 122 6.58 -9.06 4.61
CA VAL A 122 5.84 -8.76 5.85
C VAL A 122 6.68 -7.82 6.70
N LEU A 123 6.13 -6.63 6.92
CA LEU A 123 6.75 -5.51 7.60
C LEU A 123 6.09 -5.33 8.98
N PRO A 124 6.75 -5.75 10.07
CA PRO A 124 6.25 -5.48 11.41
C PRO A 124 6.25 -3.98 11.71
N MET A 125 5.21 -3.50 12.37
CA MET A 125 5.05 -2.10 12.75
C MET A 125 4.40 -1.98 14.12
N LYS A 126 4.89 -1.02 14.91
CA LYS A 126 4.18 -0.47 16.05
C LYS A 126 3.42 0.78 15.61
N ASN A 127 2.14 0.87 15.96
CA ASN A 127 1.34 2.05 15.66
C ASN A 127 1.77 3.18 16.60
N ILE A 128 1.99 4.37 16.04
CA ILE A 128 2.17 5.59 16.83
C ILE A 128 0.78 6.03 17.29
N HIS A 129 0.59 6.20 18.59
CA HIS A 129 -0.72 6.59 19.12
C HIS A 129 -0.60 7.67 20.20
N ILE A 130 0.02 7.35 21.34
CA ILE A 130 0.11 8.28 22.49
C ILE A 130 1.47 8.97 22.58
N GLU A 131 2.46 8.53 21.83
CA GLU A 131 3.84 8.99 21.95
C GLU A 131 4.02 10.39 21.35
N HIS A 132 4.17 11.40 22.20
CA HIS A 132 4.46 12.77 21.77
C HIS A 132 5.83 12.90 21.08
N ILE A 133 6.81 12.09 21.51
CA ILE A 133 8.13 11.98 20.88
C ILE A 133 8.42 10.49 20.65
N PRO A 134 8.33 10.01 19.41
CA PRO A 134 8.65 8.62 19.10
C PRO A 134 10.12 8.30 19.41
N SER A 135 10.38 7.13 19.98
CA SER A 135 11.75 6.64 20.21
C SER A 135 12.51 6.48 18.89
N THR A 136 13.84 6.53 18.94
CA THR A 136 14.68 6.35 17.74
C THR A 136 14.39 5.04 17.03
N ASN A 137 14.23 3.94 17.77
CA ASN A 137 13.89 2.63 17.19
C ASN A 137 12.54 2.64 16.47
N LEU A 138 11.52 3.32 17.03
CA LEU A 138 10.21 3.46 16.38
C LEU A 138 10.30 4.30 15.09
N LYS A 139 11.12 5.37 15.09
CA LYS A 139 11.39 6.17 13.90
C LYS A 139 12.10 5.35 12.82
N ILE A 140 13.14 4.61 13.19
CA ILE A 140 13.88 3.73 12.27
C ILE A 140 12.94 2.70 11.65
N LEU A 141 12.14 2.01 12.46
CA LEU A 141 11.20 0.99 11.98
C LEU A 141 10.14 1.60 11.04
N THR A 142 9.58 2.76 11.40
CA THR A 142 8.61 3.47 10.56
C THR A 142 9.22 3.90 9.23
N LEU A 143 10.41 4.52 9.26
CA LEU A 143 11.10 4.98 8.06
C LEU A 143 11.52 3.80 7.16
N TYR A 144 11.98 2.70 7.76
CA TYR A 144 12.26 1.46 7.04
C TYR A 144 11.02 0.95 6.31
N ASN A 145 9.88 0.86 7.01
CA ASN A 145 8.63 0.39 6.41
C ASN A 145 8.12 1.32 5.29
N LEU A 146 8.15 2.65 5.51
CA LEU A 146 7.79 3.64 4.50
C LEU A 146 8.68 3.53 3.27
N ARG A 147 10.00 3.38 3.47
CA ARG A 147 10.94 3.15 2.38
C ARG A 147 10.57 1.89 1.58
N HIS A 148 10.27 0.77 2.24
CA HIS A 148 9.86 -0.46 1.54
C HIS A 148 8.54 -0.30 0.76
N MET A 149 7.59 0.48 1.30
CA MET A 149 6.33 0.78 0.61
C MET A 149 6.53 1.64 -0.64
N LEU A 150 7.44 2.60 -0.58
CA LEU A 150 7.68 3.56 -1.67
C LEU A 150 8.71 3.08 -2.69
N MET A 151 9.67 2.24 -2.29
CA MET A 151 10.71 1.77 -3.19
C MET A 151 10.12 0.85 -4.23
N THR A 152 10.11 1.30 -5.48
CA THR A 152 10.01 0.43 -6.65
C THR A 152 11.24 -0.49 -6.65
N THR A 153 11.04 -1.75 -6.30
CA THR A 153 12.00 -2.79 -6.72
C THR A 153 12.12 -2.67 -8.23
N ALA A 154 13.32 -2.88 -8.79
CA ALA A 154 13.60 -2.87 -10.23
C ALA A 154 12.84 -3.96 -11.03
N GLU A 155 11.75 -4.48 -10.47
CA GLU A 155 10.81 -5.47 -10.99
C GLU A 155 9.53 -4.81 -11.55
N TYR A 156 9.51 -3.48 -11.69
CA TYR A 156 8.59 -2.82 -12.60
C TYR A 156 9.15 -2.99 -14.02
N PRO A 157 8.39 -3.52 -14.99
CA PRO A 157 8.81 -3.50 -16.38
C PRO A 157 9.09 -2.05 -16.77
N SER A 158 10.23 -1.84 -17.42
CA SER A 158 10.75 -0.56 -17.90
C SER A 158 9.75 0.24 -18.73
N ASP A 159 8.73 -0.43 -19.27
CA ASP A 159 7.73 0.11 -20.19
C ASP A 159 6.95 1.31 -19.63
N ASN A 160 6.71 1.36 -18.31
CA ASN A 160 5.96 2.47 -17.69
C ASN A 160 6.85 3.67 -17.30
N VAL A 161 8.17 3.51 -17.31
CA VAL A 161 9.09 4.60 -16.96
C VAL A 161 9.11 5.65 -18.07
N GLU A 162 8.96 5.23 -19.33
CA GLU A 162 8.85 6.10 -20.49
C GLU A 162 7.52 6.87 -20.48
N GLU A 163 6.40 6.22 -20.14
CA GLU A 163 5.08 6.87 -19.99
C GLU A 163 5.06 7.89 -18.84
N LEU A 164 5.68 7.55 -17.69
CA LEU A 164 5.88 8.49 -16.57
C LEU A 164 6.72 9.71 -16.97
N GLN A 165 7.77 9.50 -17.77
CA GLN A 165 8.61 10.59 -18.27
C GLN A 165 7.82 11.49 -19.23
N GLN A 166 7.11 10.90 -20.19
CA GLN A 166 6.28 11.64 -21.15
C GLN A 166 5.21 12.49 -20.44
N ASP A 167 4.47 11.91 -19.48
CA ASP A 167 3.47 12.63 -18.67
C ASP A 167 4.08 13.79 -17.85
N THR A 168 5.33 13.66 -17.40
CA THR A 168 6.03 14.77 -16.73
C THR A 168 6.53 15.84 -17.69
N TYR A 169 6.87 15.48 -18.93
CA TYR A 169 7.23 16.44 -19.98
C TYR A 169 6.01 17.24 -20.44
N ASP A 170 4.90 16.58 -20.75
CA ASP A 170 3.67 17.23 -21.21
C ASP A 170 3.12 18.22 -20.15
N ARG A 171 3.20 17.86 -18.86
CA ARG A 171 2.82 18.75 -17.77
C ARG A 171 3.67 20.02 -17.67
N ASN A 172 4.94 19.96 -18.03
CA ASN A 172 5.83 21.12 -17.98
C ASN A 172 5.53 22.08 -19.13
N ASP A 173 5.23 21.57 -20.33
CA ASP A 173 4.89 22.39 -21.50
C ASP A 173 3.57 23.15 -21.32
N ASP A 174 2.59 22.58 -20.62
CA ASP A 174 1.34 23.28 -20.27
C ASP A 174 1.56 24.45 -19.30
N VAL A 175 2.51 24.32 -18.37
CA VAL A 175 2.88 25.39 -17.43
C VAL A 175 3.63 26.51 -18.16
N PHE A 176 4.47 26.20 -19.15
CA PHE A 176 5.16 27.21 -19.95
C PHE A 176 4.28 27.86 -21.03
N SER A 177 3.19 27.22 -21.45
CA SER A 177 2.24 27.76 -22.43
C SER A 177 1.27 28.78 -21.83
N THR A 178 1.11 28.82 -20.49
CA THR A 178 0.21 29.77 -19.80
C THR A 178 0.90 31.06 -19.37
N SER A 179 2.22 31.20 -19.54
CA SER A 179 2.96 32.44 -19.26
C SER A 179 3.15 33.32 -20.51
N ASN A 180 2.07 33.65 -21.23
CA ASN A 180 2.11 34.80 -22.14
C ASN A 180 1.89 36.06 -21.31
N PHE A 181 3.01 36.71 -20.97
CA PHE A 181 3.05 38.07 -20.46
C PHE A 181 2.28 39.01 -21.39
N GLN A 182 1.14 39.52 -20.93
CA GLN A 182 0.65 40.82 -21.38
C GLN A 182 1.14 41.87 -20.38
N SER A 183 1.88 42.85 -20.91
CA SER A 183 2.26 44.07 -20.20
C SER A 183 2.53 45.16 -21.25
N PRO A 184 2.28 46.44 -20.95
CA PRO A 184 1.13 47.07 -20.30
C PRO A 184 0.10 47.59 -21.32
#